data_AF-A0A6N2JXK1-F1
#
_entry.id   AF-A0A6N2JXK1-F1
#
_cell.length_a   1.000
_cell.length_b   1.000
_cell.length_c   1.000
_cell.angle_alpha   90.00
_cell.angle_beta   90.00
_cell.angle_gamma   90.00
#
_symmetry.space_group_name_H-M   'P 1'
#
loop_
_entity.id
_entity.type
_entity.pdbx_description
1 polymer ?
#
loop_
_entity_poly.entity_id
_entity_poly.type
_entity_poly.pdbx_seq_one_letter_code
_entity_poly.pdbx_strand_id
1 'polypeptide(L)'
;MLLDEWLDMERSFGQLGDVSLVEPKLPKKLKKRKQIASEDGLAGYEEYIDYVFPEEAHAHNLKILEKAREWKRQRLASGADD
;
A
#
# COMPACT_ATOMS: atom_id res chain seq x y z
N MET A 1 0.21 -2.51 18.99
CA MET A 1 -0.40 -2.79 17.66
C MET A 1 -0.35 -4.29 17.53
N LEU A 2 -1.46 -4.94 17.15
CA LEU A 2 -1.63 -6.38 17.39
C LEU A 2 -0.48 -7.27 16.86
N LEU A 3 0.04 -6.98 15.67
CA LEU A 3 1.13 -7.75 15.08
C LEU A 3 2.48 -7.55 15.78
N ASP A 4 2.73 -6.35 16.32
CA ASP A 4 3.94 -6.10 17.11
C ASP A 4 3.89 -6.92 18.42
N GLU A 5 2.73 -6.96 19.09
CA GLU A 5 2.53 -7.74 20.31
C GLU A 5 2.63 -9.25 20.06
N TRP A 6 2.10 -9.72 18.93
CA TRP A 6 2.27 -11.13 18.52
C TRP A 6 3.75 -11.44 18.23
N LEU A 7 4.47 -10.55 17.54
CA LEU A 7 5.91 -10.74 17.28
C LEU A 7 6.71 -10.84 18.58
N ASP A 8 6.42 -9.98 19.56
CA ASP A 8 7.07 -10.00 20.88
C ASP A 8 6.75 -11.27 21.65
N MET A 9 5.50 -11.75 21.55
CA MET A 9 5.09 -13.03 22.12
C MET A 9 5.86 -14.21 21.49
N GLU A 10 5.95 -14.30 20.17
CA GLU A 10 6.73 -15.35 19.48
C GLU A 10 8.21 -15.31 19.87
N ARG A 11 8.79 -14.10 19.98
CA ARG A 11 10.17 -13.91 20.45
C ARG A 11 10.35 -14.38 21.89
N SER A 12 9.34 -14.23 22.74
CA SER A 12 9.40 -14.67 24.15
C SER A 12 9.45 -16.20 24.29
N PHE A 13 8.91 -16.94 23.31
CA PHE A 13 8.92 -18.41 23.30
C PHE A 13 10.24 -19.03 22.81
N GLY A 14 11.21 -18.21 22.38
CA GLY A 14 12.56 -18.66 22.03
C GLY A 14 12.55 -19.64 20.85
N GLN A 15 13.02 -20.89 21.07
CA GLN A 15 13.06 -21.93 20.04
C GLN A 15 11.70 -22.54 19.69
N LEU A 16 10.69 -22.38 20.55
CA LEU A 16 9.34 -22.87 20.30
C LEU A 16 8.50 -21.88 19.49
N GLY A 17 8.87 -20.60 19.52
CA GLY A 17 8.20 -19.55 18.76
C GLY A 17 8.70 -19.51 17.32
N ASP A 18 7.82 -19.08 16.42
CA ASP A 18 8.17 -18.88 15.01
C ASP A 18 7.93 -17.43 14.59
N VAL A 19 9.01 -16.65 14.73
CA VAL A 19 9.06 -15.23 14.35
C VAL A 19 8.89 -15.05 12.84
N SER A 20 9.26 -16.06 12.04
CA SER A 20 9.22 -15.99 10.57
C SER A 20 7.81 -15.98 10.00
N LEU A 21 6.82 -16.39 10.78
CA LEU A 21 5.40 -16.36 10.43
C LEU A 21 4.78 -14.96 10.54
N VAL A 22 5.33 -14.12 11.42
CA VAL A 22 4.77 -12.80 11.77
C VAL A 22 5.55 -11.66 11.12
N GLU A 23 6.89 -11.76 11.04
CA GLU A 23 7.74 -10.75 10.36
C GLU A 23 7.27 -10.34 8.96
N PRO A 24 6.93 -11.26 8.03
CA PRO A 24 6.52 -10.88 6.68
C PRO A 24 5.12 -10.24 6.63
N LYS A 25 4.36 -10.25 7.72
CA LYS A 25 3.03 -9.63 7.82
C LYS A 25 3.06 -8.23 8.41
N LEU A 26 4.20 -7.80 8.95
CA LEU A 26 4.33 -6.50 9.61
C LEU A 26 3.99 -5.35 8.63
N PRO A 27 3.13 -4.39 9.05
CA PRO A 27 2.75 -3.28 8.20
C PRO A 27 3.88 -2.25 8.08
N LYS A 28 3.99 -1.63 6.90
CA LYS A 28 4.87 -0.48 6.66
C LYS A 28 4.13 0.79 7.03
N LYS A 29 4.73 1.59 7.93
CA LYS A 29 4.22 2.91 8.31
C LYS A 29 4.55 3.93 7.21
N LEU A 30 3.53 4.58 6.66
CA LEU A 30 3.67 5.62 5.65
C LEU A 30 2.99 6.90 6.13
N LYS A 31 3.72 8.02 6.15
CA LYS A 31 3.12 9.33 6.44
C LYS A 31 2.44 9.84 5.17
N LYS A 32 1.13 10.08 5.23
CA LYS A 32 0.36 10.66 4.14
C LYS A 32 -0.19 12.01 4.56
N ARG A 33 -0.26 12.93 3.59
CA ARG A 33 -0.81 14.28 3.76
C ARG A 33 -2.03 14.41 2.87
N LYS A 34 -3.22 14.63 3.44
CA LYS A 34 -4.46 14.88 2.69
C LYS A 34 -4.87 16.33 2.85
N GLN A 35 -5.26 16.93 1.74
CA GLN A 35 -5.77 18.29 1.71
C GLN A 35 -7.23 18.28 2.19
N ILE A 36 -7.54 19.14 3.14
CA ILE A 36 -8.92 19.32 3.63
C ILE A 36 -9.54 20.46 2.82
N ALA A 37 -10.67 20.17 2.16
CA ALA A 37 -11.51 21.21 1.56
C ALA A 37 -12.61 21.57 2.57
N SER A 38 -12.70 22.84 2.93
CA SER A 38 -13.85 23.39 3.69
C SER A 38 -14.69 24.27 2.77
N GLU A 39 -15.91 24.58 3.21
CA GLU A 39 -16.95 25.29 2.47
C GLU A 39 -16.52 26.70 2.00
N ASP A 40 -15.57 27.33 2.70
CA ASP A 40 -15.01 28.66 2.39
C ASP A 40 -13.64 28.66 1.66
N GLY A 41 -13.12 27.48 1.28
CA GLY A 41 -11.82 27.34 0.61
C GLY A 41 -10.82 26.45 1.35
N LEU A 42 -9.53 26.54 0.95
CA LEU A 42 -8.46 25.64 1.40
C LEU A 42 -8.27 25.71 2.92
N ALA A 43 -8.71 24.66 3.62
CA ALA A 43 -8.73 24.61 5.09
C ALA A 43 -7.51 23.92 5.73
N GLY A 44 -6.49 23.60 4.93
CA GLY A 44 -5.20 23.10 5.41
C GLY A 44 -4.90 21.66 5.01
N TYR A 45 -3.87 21.10 5.66
CA TYR A 45 -3.37 19.75 5.43
C TYR A 45 -3.46 18.94 6.72
N GLU A 46 -4.01 17.73 6.64
CA GLU A 46 -3.97 16.76 7.73
C GLU A 46 -2.93 15.68 7.43
N GLU A 47 -2.02 15.47 8.39
CA GLU A 47 -1.05 14.39 8.36
C GLU A 47 -1.62 13.18 9.11
N TYR A 48 -1.74 12.06 8.42
CA TYR A 48 -2.13 10.78 9.02
C TYR A 48 -1.09 9.72 8.71
N ILE A 49 -0.94 8.78 9.65
CA ILE A 49 -0.10 7.60 9.47
C ILE A 49 -0.98 6.52 8.86
N ASP A 50 -0.63 6.12 7.64
CA ASP A 50 -1.24 5.00 6.95
C ASP A 50 -0.39 3.74 7.17
N TYR A 51 -1.05 2.60 7.35
CA TYR A 51 -0.40 1.31 7.58
C TYR A 51 -0.66 0.43 6.36
N VAL A 52 0.38 0.20 5.57
CA VAL A 52 0.27 -0.63 4.36
C VAL A 52 0.76 -2.04 4.69
N PHE A 53 -0.14 -3.01 4.59
CA PHE A 53 0.21 -4.41 4.81
C PHE A 53 0.86 -5.01 3.55
N PRO A 54 1.85 -5.91 3.68
CA PRO A 54 2.50 -6.54 2.54
C PRO A 54 1.54 -7.30 1.60
N GLU A 55 0.45 -7.85 2.14
CA GLU A 55 -0.60 -8.54 1.37
C GLU A 55 -1.42 -7.56 0.49
N GLU A 56 -1.67 -6.34 0.96
CA GLU A 56 -2.41 -5.30 0.22
C GLU A 56 -1.56 -4.67 -0.90
N ALA A 57 -0.23 -4.68 -0.76
CA ALA A 57 0.68 -4.09 -1.75
C ALA A 57 0.60 -4.78 -3.12
N HIS A 58 0.20 -6.05 -3.19
CA HIS A 58 0.05 -6.78 -4.46
C HIS A 58 -1.03 -6.18 -5.38
N ALA A 59 -2.07 -5.57 -4.81
CA ALA A 59 -3.19 -5.04 -5.60
C ALA A 59 -2.90 -3.63 -6.19
N HIS A 60 -1.92 -2.90 -5.65
CA HIS A 60 -1.71 -1.50 -6.04
C HIS A 60 -1.14 -1.34 -7.47
N ASN A 61 -0.31 -2.28 -7.91
CA ASN A 61 0.35 -2.21 -9.22
C ASN A 61 -0.57 -2.57 -10.39
N LEU A 62 -1.73 -3.17 -10.13
CA LEU A 62 -2.66 -3.65 -11.17
C LEU A 62 -3.19 -2.50 -12.05
N LYS A 63 -3.53 -1.36 -11.44
CA LYS A 63 -4.05 -0.18 -12.16
C LYS A 63 -3.03 0.43 -13.12
N ILE A 64 -1.74 0.33 -12.80
CA ILE A 64 -0.66 0.82 -13.67
C ILE A 64 -0.52 -0.09 -14.89
N LEU A 65 -0.58 -1.41 -14.68
CA LEU A 65 -0.53 -2.40 -15.74
C LEU A 65 -1.74 -2.33 -16.67
N GLU A 66 -2.94 -2.10 -16.13
CA GLU A 66 -4.16 -1.87 -16.91
C GLU A 66 -4.02 -0.67 -17.85
N LYS A 67 -3.57 0.48 -17.33
CA LYS A 67 -3.32 1.68 -18.13
C LYS A 67 -2.23 1.46 -19.19
N ALA A 68 -1.16 0.74 -18.86
CA ALA A 68 -0.12 0.40 -19.83
C ALA A 68 -0.67 -0.49 -20.97
N ARG A 69 -1.54 -1.45 -20.64
CA ARG A 69 -2.24 -2.29 -21.62
C ARG A 69 -3.16 -1.46 -22.52
N GLU A 70 -3.90 -0.50 -21.95
CA GLU A 70 -4.73 0.44 -22.72
C GLU A 70 -3.91 1.29 -23.69
N TRP A 71 -2.80 1.87 -23.23
CA TRP A 71 -1.89 2.64 -24.07
C TRP A 71 -1.34 1.82 -25.24
N LYS A 72 -0.92 0.58 -24.98
CA LYS A 72 -0.44 -0.33 -26.03
C LYS A 72 -1.53 -0.61 -27.07
N ARG A 73 -2.78 -0.81 -26.65
CA ARG A 73 -3.92 -1.00 -27.57
C ARG A 73 -4.20 0.24 -28.42
N GLN A 74 -4.21 1.42 -27.81
CA GLN A 74 -4.43 2.68 -28.53
C GLN A 74 -3.36 2.91 -29.59
N ARG A 75 -2.09 2.65 -29.27
CA ARG A 75 -0.97 2.85 -30.21
C ARG A 75 -0.98 1.87 -31.39
N LEU A 76 -1.46 0.65 -31.19
CA LEU A 76 -1.63 -0.33 -32.26
C LEU A 76 -2.83 0.00 -33.16
N ALA A 77 -3.92 0.52 -32.58
CA ALA A 77 -5.07 0.97 -33.36
C ALA A 77 -4.76 2.23 -34.20
N SER A 78 -4.00 3.18 -33.66
CA SER A 78 -3.62 4.41 -34.38
C SER A 78 -2.53 4.22 -35.44
N GLY A 79 -1.78 3.12 -35.38
CA GLY A 79 -0.72 2.79 -36.35
C GLY A 79 -1.16 1.83 -37.47
N ALA A 80 -2.45 1.50 -37.53
CA ALA A 80 -3.04 0.64 -38.57
C ALA A 80 -3.83 1.44 -39.63
N ASP A 81 -3.83 2.77 -39.53
CA ASP A 81 -4.51 3.72 -40.44
C ASP A 81 -3.52 4.57 -41.28
N ASP A 82 -2.24 4.16 -41.38
CA ASP A 82 -1.24 4.75 -42.29
C ASP A 82 -0.59 3.65 -43.17
#